data_AF-A0A725WXW0-F1
#
_entry.id   AF-A0A725WXW0-F1
#
_cell.length_a   1.000
_cell.length_b   1.000
_cell.length_c   1.000
_cell.angle_alpha   90.00
_cell.angle_beta   90.00
_cell.angle_gamma   90.00
#
_symmetry.space_group_name_H-M   'P 1'
#
loop_
_entity.id
_entity.type
_entity.pdbx_description
1 polymer ?
#
loop_
_entity_poly.entity_id
_entity_poly.type
_entity_poly.pdbx_seq_one_letter_code
_entity_poly.pdbx_strand_id
1 'polypeptide(L)' 'MSSRRSAIPSDSLLQLRQRLDRLPPKSPERANQIAATAQLYGISVTTVYRALHL' A
#
# COMPACT_ATOMS: atom_id res chain seq x y z
N MET A 1 -17.55 -2.28 -18.25
CA MET A 1 -17.62 -1.37 -17.09
C MET A 1 -17.00 -2.10 -15.90
N SER A 2 -15.70 -1.91 -15.68
CA SER A 2 -14.91 -2.75 -14.77
C SER A 2 -15.32 -2.50 -13.32
N SER A 3 -15.73 -3.58 -12.67
CA SER A 3 -16.20 -3.65 -11.29
C SER A 3 -15.35 -2.79 -10.36
N ARG A 4 -16.02 -1.86 -9.69
CA ARG A 4 -15.54 -0.99 -8.62
C ARG A 4 -15.15 -1.85 -7.41
N ARG A 5 -14.06 -2.60 -7.55
CA ARG A 5 -13.33 -3.16 -6.42
C ARG A 5 -12.70 -1.97 -5.70
N SER A 6 -12.76 -1.94 -4.39
CA SER A 6 -12.03 -1.00 -3.51
C SER A 6 -10.51 -1.16 -3.66
N ALA A 7 -10.02 -0.98 -4.88
CA ALA A 7 -8.65 -1.17 -5.29
C ALA A 7 -7.97 0.19 -5.15
N ILE A 8 -6.88 0.19 -4.38
CA ILE A 8 -5.97 1.32 -4.29
C ILE A 8 -5.63 1.74 -5.73
N PRO A 9 -5.68 3.04 -6.08
CA PRO A 9 -5.29 3.52 -7.39
C PRO A 9 -3.88 3.01 -7.73
N SER A 10 -3.68 2.55 -8.97
CA SER A 10 -2.39 1.99 -9.42
C SER A 10 -1.23 2.97 -9.22
N ASP A 11 -1.48 4.27 -9.45
CA ASP A 11 -0.51 5.34 -9.20
C ASP A 11 -0.12 5.42 -7.71
N SER A 12 -1.11 5.36 -6.82
CA SER A 12 -0.88 5.38 -5.37
C SER A 12 -0.14 4.12 -4.87
N LEU A 13 -0.40 2.96 -5.48
CA LEU A 13 0.39 1.74 -5.20
C LEU A 13 1.85 1.90 -5.65
N LEU A 14 2.08 2.49 -6.81
CA LEU A 14 3.41 2.74 -7.34
C LEU A 14 4.18 3.73 -6.45
N GLN A 15 3.53 4.82 -6.02
CA GLN A 15 4.11 5.76 -5.07
C GLN A 15 4.42 5.10 -3.72
N LEU A 16 3.52 4.25 -3.20
CA LEU A 16 3.78 3.49 -1.98
C LEU A 16 5.01 2.60 -2.18
N ARG A 17 5.07 1.83 -3.27
CA ARG A 17 6.21 0.95 -3.59
C ARG A 17 7.53 1.72 -3.62
N GLN A 18 7.57 2.88 -4.29
CA GLN A 18 8.76 3.73 -4.36
C GLN A 18 9.18 4.25 -2.98
N ARG A 19 8.24 4.63 -2.12
CA ARG A 19 8.54 5.03 -0.74
C ARG A 19 9.11 3.87 0.07
N LEU A 20 8.54 2.67 -0.07
CA LEU A 20 9.03 1.49 0.64
C LEU A 20 10.40 1.01 0.13
N ASP A 21 10.71 1.23 -1.14
CA ASP A 21 12.00 0.91 -1.76
C ASP A 21 13.14 1.81 -1.24
N ARG A 22 12.82 3.07 -0.96
CA ARG A 22 13.75 4.02 -0.31
C ARG A 22 14.00 3.72 1.18
N LEU A 23 13.24 2.80 1.79
CA LEU A 23 13.38 2.44 3.19
C LEU A 23 14.13 1.11 3.36
N PRO A 24 15.05 1.00 4.34
CA PRO A 24 15.79 -0.24 4.54
C PRO A 24 14.86 -1.41 4.88
N PRO A 25 15.09 -2.63 4.35
CA PRO A 25 14.22 -3.82 4.48
C PRO A 25 13.86 -4.20 5.92
N LYS A 26 14.63 -3.78 6.93
CA LYS A 26 14.35 -4.05 8.35
C LYS A 26 13.71 -2.87 9.11
N SER A 27 13.42 -1.77 8.44
CA SER A 27 12.90 -0.57 9.11
C SER A 27 11.42 -0.72 9.49
N PRO A 28 11.03 -0.46 10.75
CA PRO A 28 9.62 -0.48 11.17
C PRO A 28 8.78 0.57 10.44
N GLU A 29 9.42 1.60 9.91
CA GLU A 29 8.80 2.65 9.09
C GLU A 29 8.03 2.09 7.88
N ARG A 30 8.44 0.93 7.34
CA ARG A 30 7.67 0.28 6.26
C ARG A 30 6.27 -0.09 6.73
N ALA A 31 6.13 -0.66 7.92
CA ALA A 31 4.84 -1.04 8.49
C ALA A 31 3.98 0.19 8.78
N ASN A 32 4.58 1.27 9.32
CA ASN A 32 3.90 2.54 9.51
C ASN A 32 3.37 3.12 8.21
N GLN A 33 4.15 3.08 7.13
CA GLN A 33 3.71 3.62 5.84
C GLN A 33 2.56 2.82 5.24
N ILE A 34 2.63 1.48 5.31
CA ILE A 34 1.55 0.59 4.85
C ILE A 34 0.28 0.83 5.69
N ALA A 35 0.40 0.95 7.02
CA ALA A 35 -0.73 1.24 7.90
C ALA A 35 -1.33 2.62 7.61
N ALA A 36 -0.51 3.65 7.40
CA ALA A 36 -0.98 4.98 7.03
C ALA A 36 -1.73 4.98 5.69
N THR A 37 -1.24 4.24 4.69
CA THR A 37 -1.95 4.07 3.41
C THR A 37 -3.27 3.32 3.58
N ALA A 38 -3.29 2.28 4.41
CA ALA A 38 -4.49 1.52 4.72
C ALA A 38 -5.58 2.43 5.32
N GLN A 39 -5.20 3.25 6.31
CA GLN A 39 -6.08 4.23 6.94
C GLN A 39 -6.58 5.30 5.96
N LEU A 40 -5.69 5.82 5.09
CA LEU A 40 -6.03 6.84 4.10
C LEU A 40 -7.12 6.37 3.13
N TYR A 41 -7.05 5.12 2.71
CA TYR A 41 -8.02 4.52 1.79
C TYR A 41 -9.17 3.79 2.50
N GLY A 42 -9.22 3.79 3.84
CA GLY A 42 -10.24 3.08 4.61
C GLY A 42 -10.26 1.57 4.39
N ILE A 43 -9.11 0.98 4.08
CA ILE A 43 -8.95 -0.46 3.83
C ILE A 43 -8.07 -1.11 4.89
N SER A 44 -8.12 -2.44 4.97
CA SER A 44 -7.22 -3.17 5.86
C SER A 44 -5.78 -3.17 5.36
N VAL A 45 -4.83 -3.17 6.31
CA VAL A 45 -3.39 -3.30 6.04
C VAL A 45 -3.08 -4.56 5.23
N THR A 46 -3.82 -5.65 5.46
CA THR A 46 -3.74 -6.91 4.71
C THR A 46 -4.08 -6.75 3.23
N THR A 47 -5.02 -5.86 2.88
CA THR A 47 -5.34 -5.52 1.49
C THR A 47 -4.18 -4.81 0.81
N VAL A 48 -3.49 -3.92 1.53
CA VAL A 48 -2.28 -3.24 1.02
C VAL A 48 -1.14 -4.24 0.82
N TYR A 49 -0.91 -5.16 1.77
CA TYR A 49 0.08 -6.23 1.61
C TYR A 49 -0.19 -7.11 0.39
N ARG A 50 -1.45 -7.50 0.17
CA ARG A 50 -1.83 -8.27 -1.03
C ARG A 50 -1.56 -7.49 -2.31
N ALA A 51 -1.89 -6.20 -2.32
CA ALA A 51 -1.66 -5.34 -3.47
C ALA A 51 -0.17 -5.06 -3.75
N LEU A 52 0.72 -5.23 -2.76
CA LEU A 52 2.17 -5.13 -2.92
C LEU A 52 2.83 -6.46 -3.35
N HIS A 53 2.13 -7.58 -3.23
CA HIS A 53 2.68 -8.92 -3.48
C HIS A 53 2.07 -9.60 -4.74
N LEU A 54 1.13 -8.93 -5.39
CA LEU A 54 0.60 -9.24 -6.73
C LEU A 54 1.42 -8.51 -7.79
#